data_AF-A0A7V9C225-F1
#
_entry.id   AF-A0A7V9C225-F1
#
_cell.length_a   1.000
_cell.length_b   1.000
_cell.length_c   1.000
_cell.angle_alpha   90.00
_cell.angle_beta   90.00
_cell.angle_gamma   90.00
#
_symmetry.space_group_name_H-M   'P 1'
#
loop_
_entity.id
_entity.type
_entity.pdbx_description
1 polymer ?
#
loop_
_entity_poly.entity_id
_entity_poly.type
_entity_poly.pdbx_seq_one_letter_code
_entity_poly.pdbx_strand_id
1 'polypeptide(L)' 'MKRVAALALTAWLALPSLALASSADGAEEEFNPEHDFEIGEWIPIQIGPLDLSINKAVAYLILGSLVTMALGIALMR' A
#
# COMPACT_ATOMS: atom_id res chain seq x y z
N MET A 1 12.12 29.89 -16.78
CA MET A 1 11.12 29.18 -15.95
C MET A 1 10.28 28.16 -16.73
N LYS A 2 9.63 28.52 -17.85
CA LYS A 2 8.78 27.59 -18.64
C LYS A 2 9.50 26.34 -19.15
N ARG A 3 10.77 26.47 -19.56
CA ARG A 3 11.61 25.33 -20.02
C ARG A 3 11.96 24.36 -18.90
N VAL A 4 12.21 24.87 -17.70
CA VAL A 4 12.52 24.05 -16.51
C VAL A 4 11.28 23.29 -16.07
N ALA A 5 10.12 23.93 -16.10
CA ALA A 5 8.83 23.28 -15.82
C ALA A 5 8.51 22.17 -16.84
N ALA A 6 8.77 22.41 -18.13
CA ALA A 6 8.59 21.39 -19.17
C ALA A 6 9.51 20.17 -18.95
N LEU A 7 10.78 20.39 -18.61
CA LEU A 7 11.74 19.32 -18.32
C LEU A 7 11.36 18.53 -17.06
N ALA A 8 10.88 19.21 -16.01
CA ALA A 8 10.39 18.55 -14.80
C ALA A 8 9.15 17.69 -15.06
N LEU A 9 8.23 18.17 -15.89
CA LEU A 9 7.03 17.41 -16.28
C LEU A 9 7.39 16.18 -17.11
N THR A 10 8.30 16.31 -18.08
CA THR A 10 8.75 15.15 -18.87
C THR A 10 9.50 14.14 -18.02
N ALA A 11 10.31 14.60 -17.06
CA ALA A 11 10.99 13.71 -16.12
C ALA A 11 9.98 12.96 -15.24
N TRP A 12 8.97 13.66 -14.72
CA TRP A 12 7.90 13.05 -13.93
C TRP A 12 7.11 11.98 -14.71
N LEU A 13 6.78 12.28 -15.96
CA LEU A 13 6.07 11.34 -16.84
C LEU A 13 6.92 10.14 -17.28
N ALA A 14 8.24 10.24 -17.22
CA ALA A 14 9.16 9.14 -17.53
C ALA A 14 9.47 8.23 -16.33
N LEU A 15 9.10 8.62 -15.10
CA LEU A 15 9.32 7.79 -13.91
C LEU A 15 8.65 6.40 -13.97
N PRO A 16 7.39 6.24 -14.46
CA PRO A 16 6.74 4.94 -14.53
C PRO A 16 7.45 3.94 -15.45
N SER A 17 8.04 4.42 -16.55
CA SER A 17 8.80 3.56 -17.47
C SER A 17 10.10 3.04 -16.88
N LEU A 18 10.72 3.79 -15.96
CA LEU A 18 11.91 3.35 -15.23
C LEU A 18 11.56 2.32 -14.17
N ALA A 19 10.41 2.46 -13.51
CA ALA A 19 9.89 1.47 -12.56
C ALA A 19 9.59 0.12 -13.24
N LEU A 20 9.00 0.15 -14.44
CA LEU A 20 8.69 -1.07 -15.21
C LEU A 20 9.95 -1.77 -15.74
N ALA A 21 11.01 -1.02 -16.06
CA ALA A 21 12.29 -1.58 -16.51
C ALA A 21 13.10 -2.23 -15.37
N SER A 22 12.81 -1.88 -14.10
CA SER A 22 13.48 -2.44 -12.92
C SER A 22 13.15 -3.92 -12.68
N SER A 23 12.12 -4.46 -13.31
CA SER A 23 11.64 -5.84 -13.09
C SER A 23 12.45 -6.91 -13.83
N ALA A 24 13.52 -6.54 -14.55
CA ALA A 24 14.22 -7.43 -15.47
C ALA A 24 15.32 -8.31 -14.82
N ASP A 25 15.80 -7.97 -13.62
CA ASP A 25 16.89 -8.68 -12.94
C ASP A 25 16.43 -9.26 -11.60
N GLY A 26 16.06 -10.54 -11.57
CA GLY A 26 15.85 -11.27 -10.33
C GLY A 26 15.09 -12.56 -10.55
N ALA A 27 15.70 -13.68 -10.16
CA ALA A 27 15.10 -15.01 -10.14
C ALA A 27 14.01 -15.09 -9.05
N GLU A 28 12.91 -14.39 -9.26
CA GLU A 28 11.76 -14.38 -8.36
C GLU A 28 10.88 -15.60 -8.65
N GLU A 29 10.35 -16.22 -7.59
CA GLU A 29 9.25 -17.18 -7.71
C GLU A 29 8.18 -16.60 -8.65
N GLU A 30 7.56 -17.44 -9.49
CA GLU A 30 6.57 -17.00 -10.48
C GLU A 30 5.55 -16.09 -9.78
N PHE A 31 5.60 -14.79 -10.10
CA PHE A 31 4.84 -13.76 -9.40
C PHE A 31 3.37 -14.14 -9.42
N ASN A 32 2.87 -14.62 -8.29
CA ASN A 32 1.48 -14.99 -8.13
C ASN A 32 0.78 -13.89 -7.31
N PRO A 33 0.03 -12.99 -7.97
CA PRO A 33 -0.64 -11.89 -7.29
C PRO A 33 -1.70 -12.36 -6.28
N GLU A 34 -2.10 -13.63 -6.31
CA GLU A 34 -3.08 -14.18 -5.36
C GLU A 34 -2.53 -14.27 -3.92
N HIS A 35 -1.24 -14.58 -3.75
CA HIS A 35 -0.63 -14.73 -2.42
C HIS A 35 -0.47 -13.41 -1.66
N ASP A 36 -0.35 -12.28 -2.37
CA ASP A 36 -0.19 -10.96 -1.76
C ASP A 36 -1.43 -10.51 -0.95
N PHE A 37 -2.61 -11.00 -1.35
CA PHE A 37 -3.89 -10.66 -0.70
C PHE A 37 -4.30 -11.64 0.40
N GLU A 38 -3.49 -12.67 0.67
CA GLU A 38 -3.73 -13.53 1.81
C GLU A 38 -3.72 -12.69 3.09
N ILE A 39 -4.78 -12.86 3.89
CA ILE A 39 -5.01 -12.04 5.08
C ILE A 39 -3.88 -12.29 6.08
N GLY A 40 -3.49 -13.54 6.31
CA GLY A 40 -2.43 -13.92 7.25
C GLY A 40 -2.72 -13.48 8.68
N GLU A 41 -2.86 -14.43 9.60
CA GLU A 41 -3.01 -14.08 11.02
C GLU A 41 -1.65 -13.70 11.61
N TRP A 42 -1.57 -12.57 12.31
CA TRP A 42 -0.35 -12.14 13.02
C TRP A 42 -0.43 -12.51 14.49
N ILE A 43 -1.58 -12.27 15.11
CA ILE A 43 -1.85 -12.61 16.51
C ILE A 43 -3.16 -13.39 16.56
N PRO A 44 -3.13 -14.71 16.74
CA PRO A 44 -4.35 -15.50 16.83
C PRO A 44 -5.04 -15.25 18.17
N ILE A 45 -6.32 -14.85 18.13
CA ILE A 45 -7.16 -14.62 19.31
C ILE A 45 -8.51 -15.29 19.06
N GLN A 46 -8.60 -16.57 19.41
CA GLN A 46 -9.87 -17.29 19.32
C GLN A 46 -10.57 -17.33 20.69
N ILE A 47 -11.82 -16.87 20.74
CA ILE A 47 -12.68 -16.91 21.92
C ILE A 47 -13.93 -17.72 21.58
N GLY A 48 -13.92 -19.01 21.92
CA GLY A 48 -15.01 -19.93 21.59
C GLY A 48 -15.26 -19.97 20.07
N PRO A 49 -16.45 -19.61 19.57
CA PRO A 49 -16.73 -19.58 18.13
C PRO A 49 -16.30 -18.27 17.43
N LEU A 50 -15.78 -17.29 18.17
CA LEU A 50 -15.37 -15.99 17.60
C LEU A 50 -13.87 -15.99 17.30
N ASP A 51 -13.53 -15.56 16.09
CA ASP A 51 -12.16 -15.22 15.71
C ASP A 51 -11.95 -13.71 15.80
N LEU A 52 -11.11 -13.30 16.76
CA LEU A 52 -10.69 -11.93 17.00
C LEU A 52 -9.20 -11.75 16.66
N SER A 53 -8.65 -12.62 15.82
CA SER A 53 -7.26 -12.56 15.38
C SER A 53 -6.90 -11.17 14.83
N ILE A 54 -5.73 -10.68 15.23
CA ILE A 54 -5.14 -9.49 14.60
C ILE A 54 -4.49 -9.98 13.30
N ASN A 55 -5.10 -9.58 12.20
CA ASN A 55 -4.66 -9.95 10.86
C ASN A 55 -4.52 -8.71 9.97
N LYS A 56 -4.10 -8.90 8.73
CA LYS A 56 -3.90 -7.80 7.77
C LYS A 56 -5.16 -6.94 7.58
N ALA A 57 -6.35 -7.53 7.66
CA ALA A 57 -7.61 -6.78 7.55
C ALA A 57 -7.83 -5.85 8.76
N VAL A 58 -7.59 -6.33 9.98
CA VAL A 58 -7.68 -5.50 11.20
C VAL A 58 -6.69 -4.34 11.14
N ALA A 59 -5.48 -4.58 10.64
CA ALA A 59 -4.47 -3.53 10.46
C ALA A 59 -4.93 -2.43 9.50
N TYR A 60 -5.53 -2.80 8.37
CA TYR A 60 -6.06 -1.84 7.41
C TYR A 60 -7.26 -1.06 7.95
N LEU A 61 -8.11 -1.68 8.78
CA LEU A 61 -9.18 -0.98 9.47
C LEU A 61 -8.63 0.09 10.43
N ILE A 62 -7.62 -0.25 11.22
CA ILE A 62 -6.96 0.70 12.13
C ILE A 62 -6.33 1.84 11.30
N LEU A 63 -5.58 1.53 10.24
CA LEU A 63 -4.96 2.54 9.39
C LEU A 63 -6.01 3.47 8.76
N GLY A 64 -7.07 2.91 8.18
CA GLY A 64 -8.17 3.69 7.61
C GLY A 64 -8.86 4.57 8.64
N SER A 65 -9.06 4.08 9.86
CA SER A 65 -9.63 4.85 10.95
C SER A 65 -8.73 6.02 11.37
N LEU A 66 -7.42 5.80 11.49
CA LEU A 66 -6.45 6.82 11.84
C LEU A 66 -6.35 7.91 10.77
N VAL A 67 -6.33 7.53 9.49
CA VAL A 67 -6.34 8.49 8.37
C VAL A 67 -7.62 9.31 8.38
N THR A 68 -8.78 8.66 8.57
CA THR A 68 -10.07 9.34 8.63
C THR A 68 -10.13 10.33 9.79
N MET A 69 -9.68 9.93 10.98
CA MET A 69 -9.54 10.81 12.13
C MET A 69 -8.59 11.96 11.83
N ALA A 70 -7.39 11.68 11.31
CA ALA A 70 -6.40 12.71 10.99
C ALA A 70 -6.95 13.76 10.02
N LEU A 71 -7.64 13.33 8.97
CA LEU A 71 -8.31 14.20 8.00
C LEU A 71 -9.44 15.00 8.66
N GLY A 72 -10.32 14.35 9.42
CA GLY A 72 -11.42 15.01 10.11
C GLY A 72 -10.91 16.11 11.03
N ILE A 73 -9.90 15.79 11.85
CA ILE A 73 -9.30 16.81 12.70
C ILE A 73 -8.60 17.86 11.82
N ALA A 74 -7.76 17.52 10.83
CA ALA A 74 -7.01 18.51 10.03
C ALA A 74 -7.87 19.46 9.18
N LEU A 75 -9.01 19.00 8.66
CA LEU A 75 -9.86 19.77 7.74
C LEU A 75 -11.01 20.50 8.45
N MET A 76 -11.45 20.00 9.60
CA MET A 76 -12.60 20.56 10.34
C MET A 76 -12.20 21.29 11.62
N ARG A 77 -10.90 21.49 11.85
CA ARG A 77 -10.38 22.35 12.92
C ARG A 77 -10.09 23.75 12.41
#